data_AF-A0A5D6XUP1-F1
#
_entry.id   AF-A0A5D6XUP1-F1
#
_cell.length_a   1.000
_cell.length_b   1.000
_cell.length_c   1.000
_cell.angle_alpha   90.00
_cell.angle_beta   90.00
_cell.angle_gamma   90.00
#
_symmetry.space_group_name_H-M   'P 1'
#
loop_
_entity.id
_entity.type
_entity.pdbx_description
1 polymer ?
#
loop_
_entity_poly.entity_id
_entity_poly.type
_entity_poly.pdbx_seq_one_letter_code
_entity_poly.pdbx_strand_id
1 'polypeptide(L)' 'MDVLSSKPISDRDAAKLLRKFVAAKENEDNGDLVMTDEVAYQLAQVLEHLEGKKPQAAAAKAQQHDEEEAEDDE' A
#
# COMPACT_ATOMS: atom_id res chain seq x y z
N MET A 1 4.04 -1.90 25.19
CA MET A 1 2.70 -1.30 25.05
C MET A 1 1.71 -2.41 25.36
N ASP A 2 0.89 -2.26 26.40
CA ASP A 2 -0.14 -3.24 26.71
C ASP A 2 -1.40 -2.93 25.90
N VAL A 3 -1.93 -3.96 25.22
CA VAL A 3 -3.14 -3.83 24.42
C VAL A 3 -4.35 -4.00 25.34
N LEU A 4 -5.07 -2.92 25.60
CA LEU A 4 -6.23 -2.91 26.50
C LEU A 4 -7.46 -3.63 25.89
N SER A 5 -7.65 -3.54 24.57
CA SER A 5 -8.65 -4.33 23.83
C SER A 5 -8.38 -4.25 22.33
N SER A 6 -8.81 -5.27 21.58
CA SER A 6 -8.85 -5.25 20.12
C SER A 6 -10.23 -5.68 19.63
N LYS A 7 -10.68 -5.08 18.53
CA LYS A 7 -11.92 -5.46 17.84
C LYS A 7 -11.64 -5.49 16.33
N PRO A 8 -12.14 -6.50 15.60
CA PRO A 8 -12.05 -6.49 14.15
C PRO A 8 -12.88 -5.33 13.59
N ILE A 9 -12.40 -4.74 12.50
CA ILE A 9 -13.11 -3.73 11.73
C ILE A 9 -13.31 -4.23 10.30
N SER A 10 -14.32 -3.70 9.62
CA SER A 10 -14.54 -4.02 8.20
C SER A 10 -13.50 -3.34 7.31
N ASP A 11 -13.20 -3.92 6.15
CA ASP A 11 -12.27 -3.33 5.16
C ASP A 11 -12.69 -1.91 4.76
N ARG A 12 -14.00 -1.67 4.63
CA ARG A 12 -14.56 -0.35 4.34
C ARG A 12 -14.22 0.67 5.43
N ASP A 13 -14.31 0.27 6.69
CA ASP A 13 -14.04 1.17 7.80
C ASP A 13 -12.52 1.36 8.01
N ALA A 14 -11.72 0.32 7.73
CA ALA A 14 -10.28 0.40 7.66
C ALA A 14 -9.82 1.39 6.58
N ALA A 15 -10.39 1.31 5.37
CA ALA A 15 -10.07 2.23 4.28
C ALA A 15 -10.39 3.69 4.64
N LYS A 16 -11.55 3.93 5.27
CA LYS A 16 -11.92 5.28 5.75
C LYS A 16 -10.95 5.81 6.79
N LEU A 17 -10.53 4.97 7.74
CA LEU A 17 -9.57 5.35 8.77
C LEU A 17 -8.22 5.69 8.16
N LEU A 18 -7.74 4.84 7.25
CA LEU A 18 -6.45 4.99 6.60
C LEU A 18 -6.39 6.24 5.71
N ARG A 19 -7.45 6.54 4.93
CA ARG A 19 -7.52 7.80 4.16
C ARG A 19 -7.41 9.04 5.03
N LYS A 20 -8.08 9.05 6.19
CA LYS A 20 -8.01 10.17 7.14
C LYS A 20 -6.61 10.32 7.73
N PHE A 21 -5.97 9.20 8.04
CA PHE A 21 -4.61 9.20 8.56
C PHE A 21 -3.62 9.78 7.55
N VAL A 22 -3.66 9.30 6.29
CA VAL A 22 -2.79 9.80 5.22
C VAL A 22 -2.99 11.30 5.01
N ALA A 23 -4.25 11.75 4.86
CA ALA A 23 -4.55 13.18 4.67
C ALA A 23 -4.09 14.06 5.84
N ALA A 24 -4.14 13.55 7.08
CA ALA A 24 -3.64 14.27 8.25
C ALA A 24 -2.11 14.35 8.25
N LYS A 25 -1.42 13.31 7.76
CA LYS A 25 0.04 13.23 7.73
C LYS A 25 0.70 13.92 6.55
N GLU A 26 -0.01 14.11 5.44
CA GLU A 26 0.45 14.94 4.32
C GLU A 26 0.46 16.44 4.68
N ASN A 27 -0.41 16.88 5.59
CA ASN A 27 -0.50 18.27 6.05
C ASN A 27 0.15 18.48 7.43
N GLU A 28 1.01 17.57 7.88
CA GLU A 28 1.67 17.69 9.17
C GLU A 28 2.83 18.70 9.07
N ASP A 29 2.78 19.77 9.84
CA ASP A 29 3.82 20.82 9.80
C ASP A 29 5.10 20.41 10.57
N ASN A 30 5.00 19.37 11.42
CA ASN A 30 6.15 18.85 12.16
C ASN A 30 6.94 17.86 11.28
N GLY A 31 8.08 18.32 10.75
CA GLY A 31 8.96 17.55 9.87
C GLY A 31 9.39 16.18 10.39
N ASP A 32 9.47 15.99 11.71
CA ASP A 32 9.80 14.69 12.33
C ASP A 32 8.62 13.68 12.29
N LEU A 33 7.41 14.19 12.06
CA LEU A 33 6.15 13.43 12.04
C LEU A 33 5.51 13.37 10.65
N VAL A 34 6.09 14.05 9.66
CA VAL A 34 5.68 13.96 8.25
C VAL A 34 5.92 12.53 7.77
N MET A 35 4.95 12.02 7.02
CA MET A 35 5.07 10.71 6.41
C MET A 35 6.12 10.73 5.30
N THR A 36 7.07 9.80 5.34
CA THR A 36 8.04 9.63 4.24
C THR A 36 7.34 9.10 2.98
N ASP A 37 7.92 9.38 1.82
CA ASP A 37 7.39 8.93 0.53
C ASP A 37 7.23 7.41 0.44
N GLU A 38 8.14 6.65 1.05
CA GLU A 38 8.06 5.19 1.11
C GLU A 38 6.84 4.71 1.89
N VAL A 39 6.59 5.30 3.07
CA VAL A 39 5.44 4.95 3.90
C VAL A 39 4.15 5.37 3.20
N ALA A 40 4.14 6.55 2.57
CA ALA A 40 3.01 7.02 1.76
C ALA A 40 2.65 6.02 0.65
N TYR A 41 3.66 5.53 -0.08
CA TYR A 41 3.49 4.55 -1.14
C TYR A 41 2.96 3.21 -0.63
N GLN A 42 3.46 2.72 0.51
CA GLN A 42 2.96 1.49 1.13
C GLN A 42 1.50 1.63 1.59
N LEU A 43 1.13 2.74 2.24
CA LEU A 43 -0.24 2.98 2.66
C LEU A 43 -1.20 3.14 1.47
N ALA A 44 -0.74 3.71 0.36
CA ALA A 44 -1.52 3.78 -0.88
C ALA A 44 -1.84 2.39 -1.43
N GLN A 45 -0.88 1.45 -1.42
CA GLN A 45 -1.13 0.06 -1.84
C GLN A 45 -2.14 -0.65 -0.93
N VAL A 46 -2.05 -0.41 0.38
CA VAL A 46 -3.03 -0.96 1.35
C VAL A 46 -4.41 -0.38 1.08
N LEU A 47 -4.53 0.92 0.80
CA LEU A 47 -5.80 1.54 0.41
C LEU A 47 -6.37 0.94 -0.87
N GLU A 48 -5.55 0.73 -1.90
CA GLU A 48 -5.98 0.07 -3.14
C GLU A 48 -6.57 -1.32 -2.86
N HIS A 49 -5.89 -2.11 -2.02
CA HIS A 49 -6.34 -3.43 -1.62
C HIS A 49 -7.68 -3.40 -0.87
N LEU A 50 -7.81 -2.53 0.15
CA LEU A 50 -9.03 -2.39 0.94
C LEU A 50 -10.23 -1.88 0.13
N GLU A 51 -9.97 -1.17 -0.98
CA GLU A 51 -10.98 -0.68 -1.91
C GLU A 51 -11.34 -1.70 -3.01
N GLY A 52 -10.71 -2.87 -3.02
CA GLY A 52 -10.91 -3.89 -4.04
C GLY A 52 -10.35 -3.51 -5.42
N LYS A 53 -9.45 -2.52 -5.48
CA LYS A 53 -8.71 -2.19 -6.70
C LYS A 53 -7.59 -3.21 -6.87
N LYS A 54 -7.31 -3.61 -8.12
CA LYS A 54 -6.13 -4.43 -8.40
C LYS A 54 -4.90 -3.65 -7.94
N PRO A 55 -4.05 -4.23 -7.07
CA PRO A 55 -2.82 -3.57 -6.65
C PRO A 55 -1.95 -3.32 -7.89
N GLN A 56 -1.52 -2.08 -8.13
CA GLN A 56 -0.62 -1.78 -9.25
C GLN A 56 0.71 -2.56 -9.17
N ALA A 57 1.06 -3.10 -8.00
CA ALA A 57 2.24 -3.94 -7.79
C ALA A 57 2.24 -5.24 -8.62
N ALA A 58 1.09 -5.71 -9.10
CA ALA A 58 1.05 -6.88 -10.00
C ALA A 58 1.51 -6.54 -11.43
N ALA A 59 1.51 -5.27 -11.84
CA ALA A 59 2.02 -4.87 -13.16
C ALA A 59 3.56 -4.84 -13.21
N ALA A 60 4.24 -4.63 -12.08
CA ALA A 60 5.70 -4.60 -12.03
C ALA A 60 6.35 -6.00 -11.99
N LYS A 61 5.63 -7.04 -11.55
CA LYS A 61 6.13 -8.43 -11.58
C LYS A 61 5.76 -9.22 -12.84
N ALA A 62 4.86 -8.70 -13.67
CA ALA A 62 4.47 -9.34 -14.93
C ALA A 62 5.37 -8.93 -16.12
N GLN A 63 6.35 -8.04 -15.93
CA GLN A 63 7.28 -7.61 -17.00
C GLN A 63 8.71 -8.17 -16.85
N GLN A 64 8.92 -9.24 -16.06
CA GLN A 64 10.24 -9.89 -15.92
C GLN A 64 10.22 -11.39 -16.28
N HIS A 65 9.19 -11.89 -16.94
CA HIS A 65 9.07 -13.33 -17.23
C HIS A 65 8.57 -13.63 -18.65
N ASP A 66 8.96 -12.80 -19.62
CA ASP A 66 8.60 -12.95 -21.05
C ASP A 66 9.80 -12.69 -22.00
N GLU A 67 11.05 -12.78 -21.51
CA GLU A 67 12.26 -12.59 -22.33
C GLU A 67 13.31 -13.72 -22.23
N GLU A 68 12.99 -14.88 -21.64
CA GLU A 68 13.88 -16.06 -21.65
C GLU A 68 13.19 -17.31 -22.25
N GLU A 69 12.60 -17.19 -23.44
CA GLU A 69 12.38 -18.35 -24.33
C GLU A 69 12.64 -17.94 -25.78
N ALA A 70 13.89 -17.57 -26.07
CA ALA A 70 14.42 -17.61 -27.42
C ALA A 70 15.91 -18.00 -27.33
N GLU A 71 16.29 -18.97 -28.16
CA GLU A 71 17.66 -19.50 -28.34
C GLU A 71 18.04 -20.66 -27.41
N ASP A 72 17.72 -21.89 -27.84
CA ASP A 72 18.72 -22.74 -28.50
C ASP A 72 18.02 -23.96 -29.13
N ASP A 73 17.83 -23.88 -30.45
CA ASP A 73 17.40 -24.96 -31.35
C ASP A 73 18.58 -25.15 -32.31
N GLU A 74 19.51 -26.05 -32.00
CA GLU A 74 20.27 -26.93 -32.94
C GLU A 74 21.20 -27.93 -32.21
#